data_AF-A0AAW5B1P3-F1
#
_entry.id   AF-A0AAW5B1P3-F1
#
_cell.length_a   1.000
_cell.length_b   1.000
_cell.length_c   1.000
_cell.angle_alpha   90.00
_cell.angle_beta   90.00
_cell.angle_gamma   90.00
#
_symmetry.space_group_name_H-M   'P 1'
#
loop_
_entity.id
_entity.type
_entity.pdbx_description
1 polymer ?
#
loop_
_entity_poly.entity_id
_entity_poly.type
_entity_poly.pdbx_seq_one_letter_code
_entity_poly.pdbx_strand_id
1 'polypeptide(L)'
;MEKVDIIGDVHGCYEELHNLFEELGYQKEKEYSHPDERIPIFLGDITDRGPQSLKVIELVYHLVIIQKKARYVPGNHCNKLYRFFLGNKVQQRHGLETTVEEYNQLSRKEQAEVRQKFMTLYENAPLYLQLPKMKAIVAHAGIKEEYIGRSDKKVKTFILYGDITGDFTEDGRPVRKDWAKEYEGADWIVYGHTPVMSPRIVHRTINIDTGCVFGNALSAFRLPEKEVVNVPSKQPLMKEKFTYFD
;
A
#
# COMPACT_ATOMS: atom_id res chain seq x y z
N MET A 1 5.27 12.66 21.23
CA MET A 1 4.09 11.84 20.90
C MET A 1 4.43 11.12 19.61
N GLU A 2 4.10 9.83 19.46
CA GLU A 2 4.37 9.11 18.19
C GLU A 2 3.69 9.86 17.04
N LYS A 3 4.41 10.12 15.95
CA LYS A 3 3.87 10.77 14.76
C LYS A 3 4.10 9.83 13.58
N VAL A 4 3.09 9.64 12.74
CA VAL A 4 3.16 8.69 11.62
C VAL A 4 2.67 9.34 10.34
N ASP A 5 3.25 8.91 9.22
CA ASP A 5 2.78 9.29 7.88
C ASP A 5 2.43 8.00 7.14
N ILE A 6 1.14 7.78 6.92
CA ILE A 6 0.63 6.56 6.30
C ILE A 6 0.55 6.80 4.80
N ILE A 7 1.27 6.02 4.01
CA ILE A 7 1.50 6.21 2.58
C ILE A 7 0.62 5.22 1.81
N GLY A 8 -0.13 5.72 0.84
CA GLY A 8 -0.97 4.94 -0.06
C GLY A 8 -0.18 4.06 -1.04
N ASP A 9 -0.90 3.50 -2.01
CA ASP A 9 -0.40 2.51 -2.96
C ASP A 9 0.64 3.13 -3.90
N VAL A 10 1.90 2.68 -3.76
CA VAL A 10 3.05 3.25 -4.48
C VAL A 10 3.16 2.66 -5.89
N HIS A 11 2.91 1.37 -6.07
CA HIS A 11 2.92 0.69 -7.37
C HIS A 11 4.15 1.00 -8.23
N GLY A 12 5.36 0.94 -7.67
CA GLY A 12 6.59 1.20 -8.42
C GLY A 12 6.83 2.67 -8.82
N CYS A 13 6.00 3.63 -8.37
CA CYS A 13 6.18 5.08 -8.54
C CYS A 13 7.25 5.62 -7.57
N TYR A 14 8.50 5.20 -7.78
CA TYR A 14 9.63 5.48 -6.89
C TYR A 14 9.99 6.98 -6.84
N GLU A 15 9.89 7.69 -7.96
CA GLU A 15 10.14 9.14 -7.99
C GLU A 15 9.07 9.91 -7.20
N GLU A 16 7.80 9.54 -7.35
CA GLU A 16 6.71 10.13 -6.59
C GLU A 16 6.84 9.83 -5.09
N LEU A 17 7.28 8.63 -4.71
CA LEU A 17 7.57 8.30 -3.31
C LEU A 17 8.68 9.20 -2.73
N HIS A 18 9.72 9.49 -3.51
CA HIS A 18 10.76 10.43 -3.08
C HIS A 18 10.23 11.85 -2.92
N ASN A 19 9.47 12.33 -3.90
CA ASN A 19 8.85 13.66 -3.83
C ASN A 19 7.92 13.76 -2.61
N LEU A 20 7.16 12.70 -2.31
CA LEU A 20 6.28 12.66 -1.14
C LEU A 20 7.09 12.73 0.16
N PHE A 21 8.21 12.01 0.25
CA PHE A 21 9.10 12.12 1.40
C PHE A 21 9.67 13.52 1.59
N GLU A 22 10.09 14.19 0.50
CA GLU A 22 10.53 15.58 0.58
C GLU A 22 9.42 16.52 1.05
N GLU A 23 8.21 16.39 0.49
CA GLU A 23 7.04 17.20 0.88
C GLU A 23 6.62 16.97 2.33
N LEU A 24 6.74 15.72 2.82
CA LEU A 24 6.47 15.36 4.21
C LEU A 24 7.56 15.83 5.18
N GLY A 25 8.69 16.35 4.69
CA GLY A 25 9.81 16.84 5.50
C GLY A 25 10.86 15.78 5.86
N TYR A 26 10.86 14.62 5.20
CA TYR A 26 11.93 13.64 5.33
C TYR A 26 13.18 14.12 4.59
N GLN A 27 14.33 13.94 5.23
CA GLN A 27 15.63 14.29 4.70
C GLN A 27 16.32 13.01 4.21
N LYS A 28 16.87 13.06 3.00
CA LYS A 28 17.67 11.99 2.42
C LYS A 28 19.14 12.39 2.46
N GLU A 29 19.85 11.96 3.51
CA GLU A 29 21.31 11.97 3.50
C GLU A 29 21.80 10.64 2.90
N LYS A 30 22.32 9.74 3.73
CA LYS A 30 22.57 8.34 3.34
C LYS A 30 21.27 7.53 3.31
N GLU A 31 20.32 7.90 4.16
CA GLU A 31 19.05 7.20 4.40
C GLU A 31 17.94 8.23 4.67
N TYR A 32 16.67 7.85 4.48
CA TYR A 32 15.54 8.70 4.84
C TYR A 32 15.35 8.78 6.34
N SER A 33 15.24 9.99 6.87
CA SER A 33 14.88 10.24 8.27
C SER A 33 14.10 11.54 8.38
N HIS A 34 13.26 11.66 9.40
CA HIS A 34 12.49 12.88 9.66
C HIS A 34 13.01 13.54 10.95
N PRO A 35 13.25 14.87 11.00
CA PRO A 35 13.70 15.57 12.21
C PRO A 35 12.79 15.36 13.43
N ASP A 36 11.48 15.38 13.23
CA ASP A 36 10.48 15.05 14.27
C ASP A 36 10.33 13.53 14.55
N GLU A 37 11.23 12.68 14.05
CA GLU A 37 11.18 11.22 14.22
C GLU A 37 9.86 10.58 13.78
N ARG A 38 9.23 11.13 12.73
CA ARG A 38 8.02 10.58 12.13
C ARG A 38 8.30 9.21 11.51
N ILE A 39 7.34 8.30 11.65
CA ILE A 39 7.44 6.92 11.15
C ILE A 39 6.57 6.79 9.89
N PRO A 40 7.16 6.51 8.72
CA PRO A 40 6.39 6.21 7.53
C PRO A 40 5.80 4.80 7.62
N ILE A 41 4.53 4.66 7.22
CA ILE A 41 3.79 3.40 7.23
C ILE A 41 3.24 3.14 5.83
N PHE A 42 3.71 2.10 5.16
CA PHE A 42 3.25 1.73 3.82
C PHE A 42 2.00 0.85 3.86
N LEU A 43 0.95 1.21 3.10
CA LEU A 43 -0.33 0.49 3.02
C LEU A 43 -0.31 -0.77 2.14
N GLY A 44 0.85 -1.15 1.63
CA GLY A 44 0.99 -2.27 0.70
C GLY A 44 1.10 -1.80 -0.73
N ASP A 45 0.93 -2.73 -1.65
CA ASP A 45 0.94 -2.51 -3.10
C ASP A 45 2.08 -1.59 -3.57
N ILE A 46 3.28 -1.91 -3.08
CA ILE A 46 4.51 -1.17 -3.39
C ILE A 46 5.10 -1.52 -4.76
N THR A 47 4.64 -2.61 -5.38
CA THR A 47 5.07 -3.15 -6.68
C THR A 47 3.93 -3.17 -7.68
N ASP A 48 4.23 -3.64 -8.89
CA ASP A 48 3.32 -3.81 -10.02
C ASP A 48 2.90 -2.47 -10.65
N ARG A 49 2.63 -2.52 -11.96
CA ARG A 49 2.21 -1.42 -12.85
C ARG A 49 3.28 -0.36 -13.13
N GLY A 50 3.85 0.26 -12.11
CA GLY A 50 4.78 1.38 -12.32
C GLY A 50 6.21 0.93 -12.66
N PRO A 51 7.06 1.90 -13.05
CA PRO A 51 8.28 1.61 -13.77
C PRO A 51 9.46 1.13 -12.91
N GLN A 52 9.40 1.29 -11.59
CA GLN A 52 10.57 1.11 -10.70
C GLN A 52 10.23 0.27 -9.47
N SER A 53 9.52 -0.85 -9.66
CA SER A 53 9.08 -1.73 -8.58
C SER A 53 10.25 -2.24 -7.73
N LEU A 54 11.36 -2.66 -8.35
CA LEU A 54 12.49 -3.21 -7.60
C LEU A 54 13.21 -2.16 -6.75
N LYS A 55 13.25 -0.89 -7.20
CA LYS A 55 13.77 0.21 -6.39
C LYS A 55 12.88 0.51 -5.18
N VAL A 56 11.56 0.40 -5.33
CA VAL A 56 10.64 0.54 -4.19
C VAL A 56 10.82 -0.62 -3.20
N ILE A 57 10.96 -1.86 -3.67
CA ILE A 57 11.27 -3.02 -2.80
C ILE A 57 12.54 -2.74 -1.99
N GLU A 58 13.61 -2.29 -2.64
CA GLU A 58 14.88 -1.99 -2.00
C GLU A 58 14.71 -0.96 -0.88
N LEU A 59 14.07 0.17 -1.18
CA LEU A 59 13.86 1.25 -0.22
C LEU A 59 13.01 0.80 0.97
N VAL A 60 11.87 0.16 0.72
CA VAL A 60 10.96 -0.27 1.78
C VAL A 60 11.61 -1.36 2.64
N TYR A 61 12.32 -2.31 2.03
CA TYR A 61 13.09 -3.31 2.77
C TYR A 61 14.13 -2.66 3.70
N HIS A 62 14.90 -1.70 3.19
CA HIS A 62 15.90 -1.01 4.00
C HIS A 62 15.27 -0.25 5.19
N LEU A 63 14.21 0.52 4.95
CA LEU A 63 13.55 1.30 6.00
C LEU A 63 12.88 0.41 7.07
N VAL A 64 12.23 -0.67 6.65
CA VAL A 64 11.42 -1.53 7.54
C VAL A 64 12.29 -2.59 8.24
N ILE A 65 13.13 -3.31 7.51
CA ILE A 65 13.88 -4.47 8.04
C ILE A 65 15.23 -4.07 8.60
N ILE A 66 16.01 -3.29 7.85
CA ILE A 66 17.39 -2.95 8.22
C ILE A 66 17.40 -1.85 9.29
N GLN A 67 16.72 -0.73 9.02
CA GLN A 67 16.73 0.44 9.91
C GLN A 67 15.67 0.38 11.00
N LYS A 68 14.58 -0.36 10.78
CA LYS A 68 13.41 -0.40 11.68
C LYS A 68 12.81 0.99 11.95
N LYS A 69 12.88 1.86 10.95
CA LYS A 69 12.36 3.25 11.01
C LYS A 69 11.04 3.43 10.26
N ALA A 70 10.55 2.39 9.57
CA ALA A 70 9.27 2.37 8.89
C ALA A 70 8.45 1.12 9.27
N ARG A 71 7.16 1.14 8.95
CA ARG A 71 6.26 -0.02 9.05
C ARG A 71 5.61 -0.30 7.71
N TYR A 72 5.15 -1.54 7.51
CA TYR A 72 4.57 -1.99 6.24
C TYR A 72 3.48 -3.03 6.51
N VAL A 73 2.38 -2.95 5.77
CA VAL A 73 1.34 -3.99 5.68
C VAL A 73 1.21 -4.46 4.24
N PRO A 74 0.95 -5.76 3.96
CA PRO A 74 0.90 -6.26 2.60
C PRO A 74 -0.46 -5.98 1.93
N GLY A 75 -0.41 -5.64 0.64
CA GLY A 75 -1.59 -5.56 -0.22
C GLY A 75 -1.78 -6.78 -1.12
N ASN A 76 -2.81 -6.78 -1.97
CA ASN A 76 -3.09 -7.93 -2.86
C ASN A 76 -2.03 -8.10 -3.94
N HIS A 77 -1.45 -7.03 -4.48
CA HIS A 77 -0.36 -7.14 -5.45
C HIS A 77 0.88 -7.74 -4.79
N CYS A 78 1.18 -7.33 -3.55
CA CYS A 78 2.26 -7.92 -2.77
C CYS A 78 2.04 -9.42 -2.53
N ASN A 79 0.82 -9.84 -2.18
CA ASN A 79 0.49 -11.27 -2.02
C ASN A 79 0.64 -12.06 -3.33
N LYS A 80 0.32 -11.45 -4.47
CA LYS A 80 0.47 -12.05 -5.79
C LYS A 80 1.94 -12.24 -6.16
N LEU A 81 2.77 -11.21 -5.96
CA LEU A 81 4.23 -11.28 -6.18
C LEU A 81 4.90 -12.27 -5.22
N TYR A 82 4.47 -12.32 -3.95
CA TYR A 82 4.95 -13.31 -2.99
C TYR A 82 4.70 -14.74 -3.48
N ARG A 83 3.49 -15.03 -3.98
CA ARG A 83 3.16 -16.32 -4.58
C ARG A 83 4.00 -16.62 -5.84
N PHE A 84 4.30 -15.61 -6.66
CA PHE A 84 5.21 -15.76 -7.79
C PHE A 84 6.60 -16.20 -7.34
N PHE A 85 7.18 -15.54 -6.33
CA PHE A 85 8.51 -15.89 -5.80
C PHE A 85 8.57 -17.22 -5.04
N LEU A 86 7.43 -17.74 -4.56
CA LEU A 86 7.30 -19.11 -4.08
C LEU A 86 7.35 -20.16 -5.21
N GLY A 87 7.31 -19.74 -6.48
CA GLY A 87 7.29 -20.63 -7.64
C GLY A 87 5.88 -21.05 -8.08
N ASN A 88 4.82 -20.41 -7.55
CA ASN A 88 3.46 -20.71 -7.98
C ASN A 88 3.21 -20.20 -9.40
N LYS A 89 2.42 -20.94 -10.17
CA LYS A 89 1.94 -20.52 -11.50
C LYS A 89 0.86 -19.45 -11.39
N VAL A 90 1.25 -18.21 -11.09
CA VAL A 90 0.35 -17.06 -11.07
C VAL A 90 0.25 -16.42 -12.47
N GLN A 91 -0.93 -15.88 -12.80
CA GLN A 91 -1.10 -15.14 -14.05
C GLN A 91 -0.40 -13.79 -13.96
N GLN A 92 0.51 -13.50 -14.90
CA GLN A 92 1.18 -12.20 -15.03
C GLN A 92 0.26 -11.22 -15.77
N ARG A 93 -0.66 -10.63 -15.01
CA ARG A 93 -1.68 -9.68 -15.47
C ARG A 93 -1.93 -8.63 -14.39
N HIS A 94 -2.57 -7.53 -14.78
CA HIS A 94 -3.01 -6.44 -13.92
C HIS A 94 -1.86 -5.68 -13.24
N GLY A 95 -0.64 -5.78 -13.76
CA GLY A 95 0.53 -5.04 -13.28
C GLY A 95 1.73 -5.93 -12.95
N LEU A 96 1.52 -7.19 -12.58
CA LEU A 96 2.63 -8.10 -12.20
C LEU A 96 3.65 -8.28 -13.33
N GLU A 97 3.18 -8.24 -14.58
CA GLU A 97 4.00 -8.31 -15.79
C GLU A 97 5.15 -7.28 -15.79
N THR A 98 4.92 -6.06 -15.31
CA THR A 98 5.94 -5.00 -15.25
C THR A 98 7.04 -5.31 -14.24
N THR A 99 6.69 -5.77 -13.04
CA THR A 99 7.67 -6.16 -12.01
C THR A 99 8.44 -7.41 -12.40
N VAL A 100 7.77 -8.38 -13.04
CA VAL A 100 8.44 -9.60 -13.53
C VAL A 100 9.39 -9.28 -14.68
N GLU A 101 9.03 -8.35 -15.56
CA GLU A 101 9.92 -7.87 -16.62
C GLU A 101 11.17 -7.18 -16.04
N GLU A 102 11.01 -6.24 -15.10
CA GLU A 102 12.13 -5.59 -14.39
C GLU A 102 13.03 -6.64 -13.72
N TYR A 103 12.43 -7.63 -13.06
CA TYR A 103 13.14 -8.73 -12.39
C TYR A 103 13.91 -9.63 -13.36
N ASN A 104 13.33 -9.95 -14.52
CA ASN A 104 13.95 -10.84 -15.50
C ASN A 104 15.15 -10.20 -16.22
N GLN A 105 15.25 -8.87 -16.23
CA GLN A 105 16.39 -8.14 -16.79
C GLN A 105 17.64 -8.19 -15.89
N LEU A 106 17.47 -8.55 -14.61
CA LEU A 106 18.58 -8.67 -13.65
C LEU A 106 19.40 -9.94 -13.85
N SER A 107 20.65 -9.92 -13.39
CA SER A 107 21.46 -11.14 -13.27
C SER A 107 20.86 -12.12 -12.26
N ARG A 108 21.23 -13.41 -12.35
CA ARG A 108 20.78 -14.45 -11.40
C ARG A 108 21.07 -14.09 -9.94
N LYS A 109 22.18 -13.40 -9.68
CA LYS A 109 22.58 -12.97 -8.34
C LYS A 109 21.64 -11.88 -7.83
N GLU A 110 21.44 -10.82 -8.61
CA GLU A 110 20.55 -9.71 -8.26
C GLU A 110 19.09 -10.17 -8.11
N GLN A 111 18.64 -11.09 -8.96
CA GLN A 111 17.34 -11.76 -8.81
C GLN A 111 17.20 -12.45 -7.45
N ALA A 112 18.21 -13.22 -7.03
CA ALA A 112 18.19 -13.90 -5.74
C ALA A 112 18.11 -12.89 -4.57
N GLU A 113 18.85 -11.78 -4.67
CA GLU A 113 18.87 -10.71 -3.65
C GLU A 113 17.51 -10.01 -3.54
N VAL A 114 16.95 -9.53 -4.67
CA VAL A 114 15.63 -8.88 -4.70
C VAL A 114 14.55 -9.81 -4.17
N ARG A 115 14.55 -11.07 -4.61
CA ARG A 115 13.63 -12.09 -4.12
C ARG A 115 13.76 -12.25 -2.61
N GLN A 116 14.97 -12.39 -2.09
CA GLN A 116 15.20 -12.55 -0.65
C GLN A 116 14.68 -11.34 0.14
N LYS A 117 14.97 -10.13 -0.32
CA LYS A 117 14.53 -8.88 0.32
C LYS A 117 13.00 -8.80 0.37
N PHE A 118 12.33 -9.01 -0.76
CA PHE A 118 10.87 -8.96 -0.82
C PHE A 118 10.21 -10.05 0.03
N MET A 119 10.70 -11.30 -0.05
CA MET A 119 10.18 -12.41 0.75
C MET A 119 10.32 -12.11 2.25
N THR A 120 11.49 -11.63 2.67
CA THR A 120 11.74 -11.24 4.07
C THR A 120 10.80 -10.12 4.51
N LEU A 121 10.61 -9.09 3.69
CA LEU A 121 9.69 -8.00 3.97
C LEU A 121 8.25 -8.50 4.15
N TYR A 122 7.78 -9.34 3.22
CA TYR A 122 6.40 -9.86 3.22
C TYR A 122 6.13 -10.81 4.40
N GLU A 123 7.07 -11.72 4.69
CA GLU A 123 6.93 -12.73 5.75
C GLU A 123 6.98 -12.13 7.17
N ASN A 124 7.67 -10.99 7.35
CA ASN A 124 7.72 -10.27 8.62
C ASN A 124 6.61 -9.22 8.78
N ALA A 125 5.81 -8.97 7.74
CA ALA A 125 4.76 -7.97 7.78
C ALA A 125 3.52 -8.48 8.55
N PRO A 126 2.97 -7.69 9.49
CA PRO A 126 1.67 -8.02 10.06
C PRO A 126 0.58 -7.84 9.00
N LEU A 127 -0.54 -8.54 9.16
CA LEU A 127 -1.67 -8.43 8.25
C LEU A 127 -2.26 -7.00 8.24
N TYR A 128 -2.31 -6.35 9.40
CA TYR A 128 -2.67 -4.95 9.59
C TYR A 128 -1.96 -4.43 10.85
N LEU A 129 -1.91 -3.10 11.02
CA LEU A 129 -1.31 -2.46 12.19
C LEU A 129 -2.37 -1.80 13.05
N GLN A 130 -2.26 -1.96 14.37
CA GLN A 130 -3.02 -1.17 15.34
C GLN A 130 -2.10 -0.10 15.92
N LEU A 131 -2.58 1.14 15.97
CA LEU A 131 -1.89 2.31 16.50
C LEU A 131 -2.70 2.89 17.67
N PRO A 132 -2.70 2.26 18.87
CA PRO A 132 -3.61 2.65 19.96
C PRO A 132 -3.45 4.10 20.41
N LYS A 133 -2.21 4.61 20.40
CA LYS A 133 -1.91 6.01 20.75
C LYS A 133 -2.51 7.02 19.76
N MET A 134 -2.73 6.60 18.52
CA MET A 134 -3.34 7.42 17.47
C MET A 134 -4.84 7.16 17.30
N LYS A 135 -5.40 6.16 18.02
CA LYS A 135 -6.76 5.63 17.79
C LYS A 135 -6.96 5.32 16.30
N ALA A 136 -6.05 4.54 15.73
CA ALA A 136 -6.04 4.25 14.31
C ALA A 136 -5.61 2.81 14.01
N ILE A 137 -6.08 2.29 12.89
CA ILE A 137 -5.76 0.99 12.30
C ILE A 137 -5.37 1.22 10.85
N VAL A 138 -4.30 0.56 10.43
CA VAL A 138 -3.76 0.63 9.07
C VAL A 138 -3.89 -0.74 8.43
N ALA A 139 -4.72 -0.85 7.40
CA ALA A 139 -4.98 -2.10 6.69
C ALA A 139 -5.20 -1.79 5.21
N HIS A 140 -4.63 -2.58 4.30
CA HIS A 140 -4.64 -2.33 2.86
C HIS A 140 -6.04 -2.04 2.32
N ALA A 141 -6.93 -3.02 2.14
CA ALA A 141 -8.31 -2.78 1.68
C ALA A 141 -9.28 -2.31 2.78
N GLY A 142 -8.75 -2.01 3.98
CA GLY A 142 -9.51 -1.70 5.19
C GLY A 142 -9.87 -2.92 6.04
N ILE A 143 -10.66 -2.70 7.08
CA ILE A 143 -11.08 -3.74 8.03
C ILE A 143 -12.39 -3.33 8.73
N LYS A 144 -13.33 -4.27 8.88
CA LYS A 144 -14.55 -4.07 9.68
C LYS A 144 -14.25 -4.10 11.18
N GLU A 145 -15.05 -3.41 11.98
CA GLU A 145 -14.87 -3.37 13.43
C GLU A 145 -14.85 -4.76 14.07
N GLU A 146 -15.78 -5.64 13.68
CA GLU A 146 -15.87 -7.03 14.15
C GLU A 146 -14.67 -7.94 13.76
N TYR A 147 -13.78 -7.44 12.89
CA TYR A 147 -12.57 -8.15 12.46
C TYR A 147 -11.30 -7.68 13.19
N ILE A 148 -11.37 -6.58 13.93
CA ILE A 148 -10.24 -6.09 14.71
C ILE A 148 -9.88 -7.10 15.81
N GLY A 149 -8.60 -7.41 15.94
CA GLY A 149 -8.08 -8.45 16.84
C GLY A 149 -8.05 -9.86 16.25
N ARG A 150 -8.59 -10.08 15.04
CA ARG A 150 -8.64 -11.39 14.38
C ARG A 150 -7.63 -11.51 13.23
N SER A 151 -7.28 -12.74 12.86
CA SER A 151 -6.31 -13.05 11.80
C SER A 151 -6.71 -14.27 10.95
N ASP A 152 -7.97 -14.70 11.07
CA ASP A 152 -8.48 -15.85 10.33
C ASP A 152 -8.59 -15.58 8.81
N LYS A 153 -8.85 -16.64 8.03
CA LYS A 153 -8.88 -16.58 6.56
C LYS A 153 -9.90 -15.56 6.02
N LYS A 154 -11.02 -15.34 6.73
CA LYS A 154 -12.05 -14.36 6.34
C LYS A 154 -11.47 -12.94 6.43
N VAL A 155 -10.82 -12.64 7.56
CA VAL A 155 -10.17 -11.35 7.80
C VAL A 155 -9.02 -11.10 6.83
N LYS A 156 -8.18 -12.11 6.57
CA LYS A 156 -7.12 -12.00 5.58
C LYS A 156 -7.65 -11.71 4.18
N THR A 157 -8.73 -12.38 3.78
CA THR A 157 -9.39 -12.11 2.49
C THR A 157 -9.91 -10.68 2.44
N PHE A 158 -10.55 -10.21 3.50
CA PHE A 158 -11.08 -8.85 3.58
C PHE A 158 -9.98 -7.80 3.46
N ILE A 159 -8.88 -7.95 4.21
CA ILE A 159 -7.80 -6.95 4.21
C ILE A 159 -7.07 -6.88 2.86
N LEU A 160 -6.94 -8.01 2.16
CA LEU A 160 -6.28 -8.01 0.86
C LEU A 160 -7.22 -7.60 -0.28
N TYR A 161 -8.51 -7.91 -0.20
CA TYR A 161 -9.41 -7.81 -1.36
C TYR A 161 -10.68 -6.98 -1.12
N GLY A 162 -10.91 -6.48 0.09
CA GLY A 162 -12.10 -5.74 0.49
C GLY A 162 -13.33 -6.63 0.75
N ASP A 163 -14.51 -6.00 0.81
CA ASP A 163 -15.79 -6.66 1.07
C ASP A 163 -16.39 -7.29 -0.20
N ILE A 164 -15.80 -8.40 -0.63
CA ILE A 164 -16.21 -9.08 -1.87
C ILE A 164 -17.58 -9.78 -1.73
N THR A 165 -18.45 -9.66 -2.74
CA THR A 165 -19.77 -10.32 -2.74
C THR A 165 -19.71 -11.79 -3.14
N GLY A 166 -18.64 -12.17 -3.85
CA GLY A 166 -18.51 -13.47 -4.53
C GLY A 166 -18.78 -13.39 -6.03
N ASP A 167 -19.37 -12.30 -6.50
CA ASP A 167 -19.58 -12.04 -7.92
C ASP A 167 -18.33 -11.39 -8.55
N PHE A 168 -18.24 -11.49 -9.87
CA PHE A 168 -17.16 -10.90 -10.66
C PHE A 168 -17.73 -10.00 -11.75
N THR A 169 -17.08 -8.88 -12.00
CA THR A 169 -17.32 -8.03 -13.17
C THR A 169 -16.93 -8.74 -14.47
N GLU A 170 -17.35 -8.21 -15.62
CA GLU A 170 -17.02 -8.79 -16.94
C GLU A 170 -15.51 -8.93 -17.19
N ASP A 171 -14.71 -8.02 -16.61
CA ASP A 171 -13.25 -8.04 -16.68
C ASP A 171 -12.59 -8.89 -15.55
N GLY A 172 -13.38 -9.65 -14.80
CA GLY A 172 -12.94 -10.65 -13.83
C GLY A 172 -12.52 -10.09 -12.47
N ARG A 173 -12.85 -8.84 -12.15
CA ARG A 173 -12.58 -8.25 -10.83
C ARG A 173 -13.72 -8.59 -9.85
N PRO A 174 -13.44 -8.84 -8.56
CA PRO A 174 -14.50 -9.06 -7.58
C PRO A 174 -15.40 -7.83 -7.44
N VAL A 175 -16.72 -8.05 -7.42
CA VAL A 175 -17.70 -7.04 -7.01
C VAL A 175 -17.57 -6.83 -5.51
N ARG A 176 -17.58 -5.56 -5.06
CA ARG A 176 -17.33 -5.17 -3.67
C ARG A 176 -18.45 -4.31 -3.13
N LYS A 177 -18.74 -4.48 -1.84
CA LYS A 177 -19.60 -3.57 -1.07
C LYS A 177 -18.79 -2.40 -0.52
N ASP A 178 -19.48 -1.29 -0.29
CA ASP A 178 -18.91 -0.10 0.36
C ASP A 178 -19.00 -0.22 1.89
N TRP A 179 -18.17 -1.12 2.45
CA TRP A 179 -18.14 -1.41 3.89
C TRP A 179 -17.88 -0.16 4.75
N ALA A 180 -17.26 0.88 4.20
CA ALA A 180 -16.96 2.12 4.90
C ALA A 180 -18.24 2.85 5.33
N LYS A 181 -19.35 2.74 4.55
CA LYS A 181 -20.66 3.28 4.91
C LYS A 181 -21.28 2.61 6.15
N GLU A 182 -20.87 1.38 6.45
CA GLU A 182 -21.37 0.60 7.59
C GLU A 182 -20.44 0.69 8.82
N TYR A 183 -19.31 1.42 8.74
CA TYR A 183 -18.34 1.49 9.82
C TYR A 183 -18.76 2.50 10.90
N GLU A 184 -19.00 2.03 12.13
CA GLU A 184 -19.39 2.86 13.29
C GLU A 184 -18.32 2.92 14.39
N GLY A 185 -17.17 2.28 14.17
CA GLY A 185 -16.12 2.14 15.17
C GLY A 185 -15.43 3.45 15.56
N ALA A 186 -14.80 3.42 16.74
CA ALA A 186 -14.15 4.60 17.32
C ALA A 186 -12.75 4.88 16.75
N ASP A 187 -12.06 3.90 16.17
CA ASP A 187 -10.72 4.11 15.62
C ASP A 187 -10.78 4.59 14.17
N TRP A 188 -9.77 5.33 13.73
CA TRP A 188 -9.58 5.62 12.31
C TRP A 188 -9.15 4.36 11.57
N ILE A 189 -9.83 4.01 10.48
CA ILE A 189 -9.33 3.01 9.53
C ILE A 189 -8.69 3.74 8.35
N VAL A 190 -7.37 3.67 8.25
CA VAL A 190 -6.59 4.25 7.14
C VAL A 190 -6.24 3.13 6.18
N TYR A 191 -6.63 3.29 4.92
CA TYR A 191 -6.58 2.22 3.93
C TYR A 191 -6.31 2.73 2.50
N GLY A 192 -5.98 1.81 1.59
CA GLY A 192 -5.65 2.07 0.18
C GLY A 192 -5.74 0.76 -0.62
N HIS A 193 -6.42 0.76 -1.77
CA HIS A 193 -6.68 -0.45 -2.59
C HIS A 193 -7.54 -0.13 -3.82
N THR A 194 -8.54 0.74 -3.59
CA THR A 194 -9.50 1.16 -4.62
C THR A 194 -9.16 2.59 -5.01
N PRO A 195 -8.63 2.82 -6.23
CA PRO A 195 -8.18 4.15 -6.62
C PRO A 195 -9.34 5.15 -6.62
N VAL A 196 -9.13 6.30 -5.98
CA VAL A 196 -10.07 7.44 -5.91
C VAL A 196 -9.41 8.73 -6.39
N MET A 197 -10.16 9.65 -7.00
CA MET A 197 -9.59 10.91 -7.50
C MET A 197 -9.12 11.84 -6.37
N SER A 198 -9.76 11.75 -5.21
CA SER A 198 -9.39 12.46 -4.00
C SER A 198 -9.52 11.53 -2.80
N PRO A 199 -8.75 11.75 -1.71
CA PRO A 199 -8.89 10.98 -0.48
C PRO A 199 -10.35 10.94 -0.03
N ARG A 200 -10.87 9.73 0.20
CA ARG A 200 -12.28 9.52 0.53
C ARG A 200 -12.43 9.28 2.01
N ILE A 201 -13.09 10.20 2.70
CA ILE A 201 -13.43 10.06 4.12
C ILE A 201 -14.91 9.69 4.24
N VAL A 202 -15.19 8.58 4.93
CA VAL A 202 -16.55 8.17 5.34
C VAL A 202 -16.48 7.73 6.79
N HIS A 203 -17.28 8.36 7.65
CA HIS A 203 -17.20 8.18 9.11
C HIS A 203 -15.75 8.34 9.62
N ARG A 204 -15.20 7.34 10.31
CA ARG A 204 -13.78 7.28 10.73
C ARG A 204 -12.97 6.35 9.83
N THR A 205 -13.24 6.36 8.54
CA THR A 205 -12.43 5.64 7.54
C THR A 205 -11.88 6.63 6.53
N ILE A 206 -10.67 6.39 6.05
CA ILE A 206 -10.07 7.19 4.98
C ILE A 206 -9.35 6.28 3.98
N ASN A 207 -9.80 6.35 2.72
CA ASN A 207 -9.10 5.79 1.58
C ASN A 207 -8.11 6.82 1.03
N ILE A 208 -6.83 6.49 1.00
CA ILE A 208 -5.76 7.34 0.45
C ILE A 208 -5.07 6.75 -0.78
N ASP A 209 -5.60 5.69 -1.37
CA ASP A 209 -5.18 5.28 -2.71
C ASP A 209 -5.74 6.27 -3.73
N THR A 210 -4.94 7.29 -4.03
CA THR A 210 -5.26 8.31 -5.03
C THR A 210 -4.77 7.95 -6.42
N GLY A 211 -4.46 6.68 -6.69
CA GLY A 211 -4.12 6.20 -8.02
C GLY A 211 -2.86 6.83 -8.61
N CYS A 212 -1.76 6.84 -7.84
CA CYS A 212 -0.48 7.40 -8.29
C CYS A 212 -0.04 6.82 -9.64
N VAL A 213 -0.04 5.48 -9.74
CA VAL A 213 0.36 4.81 -10.99
C VAL A 213 -0.60 5.04 -12.15
N PHE A 214 -1.81 5.53 -11.87
CA PHE A 214 -2.82 5.89 -12.87
C PHE A 214 -2.83 7.39 -13.19
N GLY A 215 -1.76 8.11 -12.83
CA GLY A 215 -1.50 9.47 -13.27
C GLY A 215 -2.22 10.57 -12.49
N ASN A 216 -2.70 10.29 -11.27
CA ASN A 216 -3.27 11.31 -10.39
C ASN A 216 -2.25 11.79 -9.34
N ALA A 217 -2.19 11.16 -8.17
CA ALA A 217 -1.27 11.56 -7.10
C ALA A 217 -0.86 10.39 -6.20
N LEU A 218 0.30 10.49 -5.55
CA LEU A 218 0.63 9.69 -4.37
C LEU A 218 0.26 10.48 -3.11
N SER A 219 -0.50 9.87 -2.21
CA SER A 219 -1.01 10.51 -1.00
C SER A 219 -0.45 9.88 0.27
N ALA A 220 -0.27 10.71 1.29
CA ALA A 220 -0.06 10.29 2.67
C ALA A 220 -1.08 10.91 3.62
N PHE A 221 -1.48 10.17 4.65
CA PHE A 221 -2.27 10.67 5.77
C PHE A 221 -1.42 10.78 7.03
N ARG A 222 -1.34 11.99 7.59
CA ARG A 222 -0.53 12.31 8.75
C ARG A 222 -1.34 12.14 10.03
N LEU A 223 -0.79 11.44 11.02
CA LEU A 223 -1.35 11.38 12.36
C LEU A 223 -0.30 11.86 13.39
N PRO A 224 -0.71 12.64 14.40
CA PRO A 224 -2.10 12.91 14.82
C PRO A 224 -2.81 14.05 14.09
N GLU A 225 -2.17 14.71 13.11
CA GLU A 225 -2.65 15.92 12.46
C GLU A 225 -3.97 15.73 11.69
N LYS A 226 -4.21 14.52 11.18
CA LYS A 226 -5.32 14.17 10.28
C LYS A 226 -5.32 14.99 8.99
N GLU A 227 -4.13 15.23 8.47
CA GLU A 227 -3.90 15.98 7.24
C GLU A 227 -3.50 15.04 6.12
N VAL A 228 -3.94 15.34 4.91
CA VAL A 228 -3.52 14.62 3.71
C VAL A 228 -2.51 15.45 2.95
N VAL A 229 -1.38 14.84 2.59
CA VAL A 229 -0.33 15.44 1.76
C VAL A 229 -0.22 14.63 0.48
N ASN A 230 -0.21 15.33 -0.66
CA ASN A 230 -0.23 14.70 -1.98
C ASN A 230 0.91 15.24 -2.84
N VAL A 231 1.51 14.38 -3.64
CA VAL A 231 2.39 14.79 -4.74
C VAL A 231 1.84 14.29 -6.07
N PRO A 232 1.87 15.13 -7.13
CA PRO A 232 1.33 14.75 -8.42
C PRO A 232 2.13 13.61 -9.04
N SER A 233 1.42 12.71 -9.72
CA SER A 233 2.03 11.63 -10.48
C SER A 233 2.67 12.14 -11.78
N LYS A 234 3.76 11.50 -12.18
CA LYS A 234 4.37 11.71 -13.51
C LYS A 234 3.81 10.75 -14.56
N GLN A 235 2.95 9.82 -14.16
CA GLN A 235 2.32 8.85 -15.06
C GLN A 235 1.16 9.50 -15.86
N PRO A 236 0.83 8.99 -17.05
CA PRO A 236 -0.34 9.45 -17.80
C PRO A 236 -1.64 9.13 -17.04
N LEU A 237 -2.58 10.09 -17.02
CA LEU A 237 -3.86 9.93 -16.33
C LEU A 237 -4.76 8.90 -17.03
N MET A 238 -5.19 7.88 -16.28
CA MET A 238 -6.11 6.82 -16.72
C MET A 238 -7.44 6.91 -15.96
N LYS A 239 -8.35 7.76 -16.41
CA LYS A 239 -9.60 8.08 -15.68
C LYS A 239 -10.49 6.86 -15.41
N GLU A 240 -10.45 5.86 -16.29
CA GLU A 240 -11.22 4.62 -16.20
C GLU A 240 -10.76 3.68 -15.08
N LYS A 241 -9.62 3.97 -14.43
CA LYS A 241 -9.11 3.18 -13.30
C LYS A 241 -9.63 3.65 -11.95
N PHE A 242 -10.28 4.82 -11.90
CA PHE A 242 -10.79 5.41 -10.66
C PHE A 242 -12.22 4.96 -10.37
N THR A 243 -12.51 4.78 -9.10
CA THR A 243 -13.85 4.46 -8.59
C THR A 243 -14.52 5.73 -8.10
N TYR A 244 -15.79 5.90 -8.49
CA TYR A 244 -16.66 6.95 -8.01
C TYR A 244 -17.71 6.31 -7.11
N PHE A 245 -17.85 6.86 -5.92
CA PHE A 245 -18.83 6.39 -4.93
C PHE A 245 -20.02 7.34 -4.95
N ASP A 246 -21.21 6.78 -4.88
CA ASP A 246 -22.46 7.53 -4.65
C ASP A 246 -22.57 8.03 -3.21
#